data_AF-A0ABD3E223-F1
#
_entry.id   AF-A0ABD3E223-F1
#
_cell.length_a   1.000
_cell.length_b   1.000
_cell.length_c   1.000
_cell.angle_alpha   90.00
_cell.angle_beta   90.00
_cell.angle_gamma   90.00
#
_symmetry.space_group_name_H-M   'P 1'
#
loop_
_entity.id
_entity.type
_entity.pdbx_description
1 polymer ?
#
loop_
_entity_poly.entity_id
_entity_poly.type
_entity_poly.pdbx_seq_one_letter_code
_entity_poly.pdbx_strand_id
1 'polypeptide(L)'
;MEQTYQYAWILPFVPLPVPMLIGMGLLLFPTATKNLRRMWAFPSILLLSIVMVFSTNLSIQQINSSSIYQYVWSWTVDNDFSFEFGYLIDPLTSIMLLLITTVGIMVLIYSDNYMAHDQGYLRFFE
;
A
#
# COMPACT_ATOMS: atom_id res chain seq x y z
N MET A 1 -17.64 -11.46 8.28
CA MET A 1 -17.53 -11.30 6.82
C MET A 1 -17.65 -9.85 6.37
N GLU A 2 -18.48 -9.01 7.03
CA GLU A 2 -18.61 -7.58 6.67
C GLU A 2 -17.41 -6.72 7.10
N GLN A 3 -16.74 -7.06 8.21
CA GLN A 3 -15.64 -6.24 8.74
C GLN A 3 -14.43 -6.16 7.78
N THR A 4 -14.04 -7.24 7.10
CA THR A 4 -12.92 -7.22 6.16
C THR A 4 -13.16 -6.28 4.97
N TYR A 5 -14.38 -6.27 4.43
CA TYR A 5 -14.77 -5.36 3.36
C TYR A 5 -14.88 -3.91 3.82
N GLN A 6 -15.30 -3.66 5.07
CA GLN A 6 -15.36 -2.32 5.65
C GLN A 6 -13.98 -1.70 5.89
N TYR A 7 -12.93 -2.49 6.12
CA TYR A 7 -11.57 -1.99 6.33
C TYR A 7 -10.71 -1.97 5.05
N ALA A 8 -11.24 -2.44 3.93
CA ALA A 8 -10.48 -2.52 2.68
C ALA A 8 -10.02 -1.16 2.15
N TRP A 9 -10.71 -0.06 2.49
CA TRP A 9 -10.26 1.29 2.13
C TRP A 9 -8.93 1.68 2.77
N ILE A 10 -8.50 0.99 3.84
CA ILE A 10 -7.23 1.27 4.53
C ILE A 10 -6.04 0.70 3.75
N LEU A 11 -6.25 -0.34 2.92
CA LEU A 11 -5.17 -1.05 2.20
C LEU A 11 -4.22 -0.13 1.42
N PRO A 12 -4.71 0.86 0.64
CA PRO A 12 -3.82 1.75 -0.11
C PRO A 12 -3.03 2.70 0.80
N PHE A 13 -3.49 2.94 2.02
CA PHE A 13 -2.85 3.85 2.97
C PHE A 13 -1.79 3.15 3.84
N VAL A 14 -1.87 1.82 4.02
CA VAL A 14 -0.89 1.07 4.84
C VAL A 14 0.56 1.26 4.38
N PRO A 15 0.89 1.33 3.07
CA PRO A 15 2.28 1.53 2.63
C PRO A 15 2.80 2.96 2.81
N LEU A 16 1.93 3.96 2.97
CA LEU A 16 2.31 5.39 2.96
C LEU A 16 3.12 5.90 4.17
N PRO A 17 3.00 5.36 5.40
CA PRO A 17 3.76 5.86 6.54
C PRO A 17 5.27 5.77 6.35
N VAL A 18 5.78 4.72 5.68
CA VAL A 18 7.23 4.54 5.50
C VAL A 18 7.85 5.59 4.58
N PRO A 19 7.35 5.82 3.35
CA PRO A 19 7.89 6.88 2.50
C PRO A 19 7.71 8.25 3.12
N MET A 20 6.58 8.51 3.81
CA MET A 20 6.36 9.77 4.51
C MET A 20 7.38 10.01 5.63
N LEU A 21 7.76 8.95 6.38
CA LEU A 21 8.81 9.02 7.40
C LEU A 21 10.20 9.20 6.79
N ILE A 22 10.51 8.52 5.67
CA ILE A 22 11.79 8.67 4.97
C ILE A 22 11.93 10.09 4.40
N GLY A 23 10.90 10.59 3.71
CA GLY A 23 10.87 11.94 3.13
C GLY A 23 11.01 13.03 4.18
N MET A 24 10.26 12.92 5.29
CA MET A 24 10.38 13.85 6.42
C MET A 24 11.76 13.77 7.08
N GLY A 25 12.31 12.56 7.25
CA GLY A 25 13.64 12.34 7.80
C GLY A 25 14.76 12.91 6.91
N LEU A 26 14.60 12.85 5.59
CA LEU A 26 15.51 13.46 4.63
C LEU A 26 15.46 14.99 4.67
N LEU A 27 14.28 15.58 4.86
CA LEU A 27 14.10 17.04 4.92
C LEU A 27 14.69 17.63 6.22
N LEU A 28 14.42 17.01 7.37
CA LEU A 28 14.85 17.54 8.67
C LEU A 28 16.30 17.17 9.03
N PHE A 29 16.72 15.92 8.77
CA PHE A 29 18.01 15.38 9.25
C PHE A 29 18.69 14.50 8.20
N PRO A 30 19.20 15.07 7.09
CA PRO A 30 19.69 14.30 5.94
C PRO A 30 20.86 13.36 6.27
N THR A 31 21.74 13.74 7.20
CA THR A 31 22.92 12.94 7.57
C THR A 31 22.56 11.72 8.43
N ALA A 32 21.63 11.88 9.38
CA ALA A 32 21.18 10.79 10.25
C ALA A 32 20.39 9.74 9.45
N THR A 33 19.50 10.20 8.58
CA THR A 33 18.67 9.34 7.73
C THR A 33 19.53 8.53 6.75
N LYS A 34 20.60 9.12 6.18
CA LYS A 34 21.58 8.42 5.33
C LYS A 34 22.33 7.30 6.04
N ASN A 35 22.69 7.47 7.32
CA ASN A 35 23.39 6.43 8.07
C ASN A 35 22.48 5.23 8.41
N LEU A 36 21.17 5.46 8.57
CA LEU A 36 20.18 4.42 8.89
C LEU A 36 19.52 3.80 7.65
N ARG A 37 20.07 4.05 6.47
CA ARG A 37 19.47 3.72 5.18
C ARG A 37 18.96 2.28 5.04
N ARG A 38 19.77 1.29 5.43
CA ARG A 38 19.39 -0.13 5.32
C ARG A 38 18.30 -0.54 6.31
N MET A 39 18.20 0.17 7.43
CA MET A 39 17.18 -0.09 8.45
C MET A 39 15.78 0.30 7.96
N TRP A 40 15.67 1.22 6.99
CA TRP A 40 14.40 1.67 6.42
C TRP A 40 13.76 0.70 5.42
N ALA A 41 14.51 -0.21 4.80
CA ALA A 41 13.92 -1.20 3.89
C ALA A 41 13.10 -2.27 4.63
N PHE A 42 13.51 -2.65 5.84
CA PHE A 42 12.78 -3.63 6.66
C PHE A 42 11.32 -3.22 6.97
N PRO A 43 11.03 -2.01 7.48
CA PRO A 43 9.66 -1.59 7.73
C PRO A 43 8.84 -1.48 6.44
N SER A 44 9.42 -1.07 5.30
CA SER A 44 8.73 -1.06 4.00
C SER A 44 8.25 -2.46 3.60
N ILE A 45 9.13 -3.45 3.67
CA ILE A 45 8.79 -4.84 3.32
C ILE A 45 7.76 -5.41 4.30
N LEU A 46 7.91 -5.12 5.59
CA LEU A 46 6.98 -5.58 6.64
C LEU A 46 5.57 -5.03 6.39
N LEU A 47 5.41 -3.73 6.14
CA LEU A 47 4.09 -3.15 5.87
C LEU A 47 3.47 -3.72 4.60
N LEU A 48 4.24 -3.90 3.52
CA LEU A 48 3.72 -4.51 2.29
C LEU A 48 3.29 -5.97 2.50
N SER A 49 4.00 -6.71 3.36
CA SER A 49 3.63 -8.07 3.74
C SER A 49 2.29 -8.13 4.49
N ILE A 50 2.01 -7.17 5.36
CA ILE A 50 0.70 -7.06 6.04
C ILE A 50 -0.41 -6.83 4.99
N VAL A 51 -0.19 -5.95 4.01
CA VAL A 51 -1.14 -5.70 2.92
C VAL A 51 -1.36 -6.97 2.09
N MET A 52 -0.31 -7.74 1.81
CA MET A 52 -0.40 -9.01 1.08
C MET A 52 -1.29 -10.03 1.81
N VAL A 53 -1.13 -10.19 3.12
CA VAL A 53 -1.95 -11.12 3.94
C VAL A 53 -3.43 -10.70 3.93
N PHE A 54 -3.72 -9.40 3.96
CA PHE A 54 -5.09 -8.93 3.87
C PHE A 54 -5.68 -9.12 2.47
N SER A 55 -4.87 -8.92 1.43
CA SER A 55 -5.23 -9.16 0.03
C SER A 55 -5.58 -10.63 -0.24
N THR A 56 -4.80 -11.58 0.28
CA THR A 56 -5.10 -13.03 0.15
C THR A 56 -6.38 -13.43 0.87
N ASN A 57 -6.66 -12.84 2.03
CA ASN A 57 -7.92 -13.09 2.72
C ASN A 57 -9.12 -12.59 1.92
N LEU A 58 -9.02 -11.39 1.31
CA LEU A 58 -10.05 -10.87 0.42
C LEU A 58 -10.25 -11.77 -0.82
N SER A 59 -9.17 -12.28 -1.42
CA SER A 59 -9.30 -13.15 -2.61
C SER A 59 -9.96 -14.48 -2.30
N ILE A 60 -9.61 -15.10 -1.18
CA ILE A 60 -10.24 -16.35 -0.73
C ILE A 60 -11.74 -16.12 -0.48
N GLN A 61 -12.10 -15.00 0.16
CA GLN A 61 -13.49 -14.66 0.43
C GLN A 61 -14.29 -14.44 -0.86
N GLN A 62 -13.67 -13.80 -1.86
CA GLN A 62 -14.29 -13.52 -3.15
C GLN A 62 -14.51 -14.79 -3.99
N ILE A 63 -13.58 -15.76 -3.94
CA ILE A 63 -13.73 -17.07 -4.58
C ILE A 63 -14.92 -17.84 -3.98
N ASN A 64 -15.09 -17.76 -2.65
CA ASN A 64 -16.15 -18.49 -1.95
C ASN A 64 -17.54 -17.88 -2.12
N SER A 65 -17.64 -16.55 -2.19
CA SER A 65 -18.93 -15.84 -2.06
C SER A 65 -19.37 -15.11 -3.33
N SER A 66 -18.46 -14.86 -4.28
CA SER A 66 -18.69 -14.12 -5.55
C SER A 66 -19.47 -12.79 -5.43
N SER A 67 -19.61 -12.22 -4.24
CA SER A 67 -20.42 -11.04 -3.98
C SER A 67 -19.61 -9.78 -4.26
N ILE A 68 -20.11 -8.91 -5.12
CA ILE A 68 -19.51 -7.59 -5.39
C ILE A 68 -19.84 -6.68 -4.20
N TYR A 69 -18.82 -6.12 -3.56
CA TYR A 69 -18.99 -5.12 -2.50
C TYR A 69 -18.63 -3.74 -3.04
N GLN A 70 -19.58 -2.82 -3.01
CA GLN A 70 -19.38 -1.44 -3.44
C GLN A 70 -19.69 -0.51 -2.27
N TYR A 71 -18.74 0.35 -1.94
CA TYR A 71 -18.93 1.42 -0.97
C TYR A 71 -18.65 2.74 -1.64
N VAL A 72 -19.62 3.67 -1.56
CA VAL A 72 -19.54 5.00 -2.18
C VAL A 72 -19.93 6.04 -1.14
N TRP A 73 -19.19 7.15 -1.12
CA TRP A 73 -19.44 8.31 -0.29
C TRP A 73 -19.30 9.58 -1.16
N SER A 74 -20.24 10.51 -1.01
CA SER A 74 -20.21 11.81 -1.68
C SER A 74 -19.23 12.77 -1.02
N TRP A 75 -18.17 13.15 -1.73
CA TRP A 75 -17.13 14.08 -1.22
C TRP A 75 -17.56 15.54 -1.29
N THR A 76 -18.24 15.94 -2.36
CA THR A 76 -18.86 17.26 -2.50
C THR A 76 -20.31 17.08 -2.95
N VAL A 77 -21.22 17.76 -2.25
CA VAL A 77 -22.63 17.86 -2.61
C VAL A 77 -22.88 19.32 -2.93
N ASP A 78 -22.81 19.67 -4.21
CA ASP A 78 -23.35 20.93 -4.70
C ASP A 78 -24.72 20.65 -5.35
N ASN A 79 -25.61 21.63 -5.41
CA ASN A 79 -27.03 21.40 -5.73
C ASN A 79 -27.27 20.70 -7.08
N ASP A 80 -26.34 20.83 -8.03
CA ASP A 80 -26.41 20.22 -9.37
C ASP A 80 -25.29 19.20 -9.66
N PHE A 81 -24.32 19.01 -8.76
CA PHE A 81 -23.17 18.13 -8.98
C PHE A 81 -22.77 17.41 -7.70
N SER A 82 -22.85 16.07 -7.72
CA SER A 82 -22.31 15.21 -6.68
C SER A 82 -21.04 14.52 -7.17
N PHE A 83 -19.95 14.71 -6.45
CA PHE A 83 -18.71 13.98 -6.71
C PHE A 83 -18.59 12.82 -5.73
N GLU A 84 -18.68 11.61 -6.25
CA GLU A 84 -18.72 10.38 -5.47
C GLU A 84 -17.36 9.67 -5.52
N PHE A 85 -16.81 9.37 -4.35
CA PHE A 85 -15.65 8.51 -4.20
C PHE A 85 -16.04 7.21 -3.54
N GLY A 86 -15.43 6.13 -3.98
CA GLY A 86 -15.72 4.82 -3.44
C GLY A 86 -14.67 3.80 -3.81
N TYR A 87 -14.87 2.60 -3.31
CA TYR A 87 -14.10 1.45 -3.71
C TYR A 87 -15.06 0.30 -4.02
N LEU A 88 -14.67 -0.48 -5.02
CA LEU A 88 -15.38 -1.66 -5.46
C LEU A 88 -14.45 -2.85 -5.26
N ILE A 89 -14.98 -3.89 -4.63
CA ILE A 89 -14.29 -5.16 -4.41
C ILE A 89 -15.04 -6.23 -5.19
N ASP A 90 -14.36 -6.69 -6.22
CA ASP A 90 -14.79 -7.73 -7.15
C ASP A 90 -13.63 -8.73 -7.33
N PRO A 91 -13.88 -9.87 -8.01
CA PRO A 91 -12.84 -10.86 -8.25
C PRO A 91 -11.62 -10.29 -8.99
N LEU A 92 -11.83 -9.34 -9.91
CA LEU A 92 -10.74 -8.73 -10.67
C LEU A 92 -9.86 -7.82 -9.81
N THR A 93 -10.43 -6.91 -9.03
CA THR A 93 -9.68 -6.03 -8.12
C THR A 93 -8.92 -6.84 -7.06
N SER A 94 -9.50 -7.94 -6.58
CA SER A 94 -8.83 -8.81 -5.61
C SER A 94 -7.59 -9.50 -6.21
N ILE A 95 -7.67 -10.00 -7.45
CA ILE A 95 -6.51 -10.57 -8.16
C ILE A 95 -5.46 -9.48 -8.44
N MET A 96 -5.89 -8.28 -8.83
CA MET A 96 -4.98 -7.15 -9.07
C MET A 96 -4.25 -6.74 -7.78
N LEU A 97 -4.93 -6.69 -6.63
CA LEU A 97 -4.31 -6.40 -5.34
C LEU A 97 -3.25 -7.45 -4.97
N LEU A 98 -3.51 -8.74 -5.20
CA LEU A 98 -2.52 -9.80 -5.00
C LEU A 98 -1.29 -9.62 -5.90
N LEU A 99 -1.51 -9.32 -7.17
CA LEU A 99 -0.43 -9.10 -8.12
C LEU A 99 0.43 -7.91 -7.70
N ILE A 100 -0.17 -6.76 -7.39
CA ILE A 100 0.54 -5.53 -7.01
C ILE A 100 1.36 -5.74 -5.73
N THR A 101 0.77 -6.36 -4.71
CA THR A 101 1.48 -6.64 -3.44
C THR A 101 2.64 -7.62 -3.63
N THR A 102 2.44 -8.68 -4.42
CA THR A 102 3.48 -9.69 -4.68
C THR A 102 4.66 -9.09 -5.47
N VAL A 103 4.36 -8.40 -6.57
CA VAL A 103 5.39 -7.72 -7.38
C VAL A 103 6.06 -6.63 -6.56
N GLY A 104 5.32 -5.88 -5.75
CA GLY A 104 5.84 -4.83 -4.88
C GLY A 104 6.86 -5.36 -3.86
N ILE A 105 6.54 -6.47 -3.17
CA ILE A 105 7.48 -7.11 -2.23
C ILE A 105 8.74 -7.55 -2.96
N MET A 106 8.58 -8.17 -4.13
CA MET A 106 9.70 -8.69 -4.90
C MET A 106 10.62 -7.56 -5.41
N VAL A 107 10.04 -6.43 -5.82
CA VAL A 107 10.78 -5.22 -6.19
C VAL A 107 11.52 -4.65 -5.00
N LEU A 108 10.90 -4.54 -3.81
CA LEU A 108 11.56 -4.02 -2.62
C LEU A 108 12.76 -4.87 -2.19
N ILE A 109 12.62 -6.21 -2.21
CA ILE A 109 13.71 -7.14 -1.89
C ILE A 109 14.83 -7.04 -2.92
N TYR A 110 14.48 -7.00 -4.21
CA TYR A 110 15.46 -6.87 -5.28
C TYR A 110 16.22 -5.54 -5.18
N SER A 111 15.51 -4.44 -4.94
CA SER A 111 16.09 -3.11 -4.85
C SER A 111 16.98 -2.92 -3.63
N ASP A 112 16.73 -3.60 -2.50
CA ASP A 112 17.63 -3.55 -1.35
C ASP A 112 19.05 -4.00 -1.72
N ASN A 113 19.15 -5.11 -2.47
CA ASN A 113 20.43 -5.65 -2.90
C ASN A 113 21.02 -4.84 -4.07
N TYR A 114 20.20 -4.48 -5.06
CA TYR A 114 20.65 -3.75 -6.24
C TYR A 114 21.18 -2.34 -5.90
N MET A 115 20.49 -1.60 -5.04
CA MET A 115 20.85 -0.22 -4.69
C MET A 115 21.82 -0.13 -3.51
N ALA A 116 22.30 -1.27 -2.97
CA ALA A 116 23.13 -1.30 -1.76
C ALA A 116 24.38 -0.40 -1.85
N HIS A 117 24.90 -0.18 -3.07
CA HIS A 117 26.09 0.63 -3.34
C HIS A 117 25.79 2.02 -3.91
N ASP A 118 24.51 2.35 -4.18
CA ASP A 118 24.10 3.62 -4.77
C ASP A 118 23.80 4.65 -3.67
N GLN A 119 24.13 5.92 -3.91
CA GLN A 119 23.77 7.04 -3.03
C GLN A 119 22.28 7.40 -3.09
N GLY A 120 21.59 7.02 -4.19
CA GLY A 120 20.16 7.28 -4.40
C GLY A 120 19.19 6.37 -3.63
N TYR A 121 19.68 5.37 -2.89
CA TYR A 121 18.85 4.34 -2.26
C TYR A 121 17.69 4.91 -1.43
N LEU A 122 17.89 5.94 -0.60
CA LEU A 122 16.80 6.48 0.23
C LEU A 122 15.65 7.09 -0.59
N ARG A 123 15.95 7.70 -1.73
CA ARG A 123 14.95 8.31 -2.61
C ARG A 123 14.14 7.26 -3.39
N PHE A 124 14.64 6.03 -3.49
CA PHE A 124 13.92 4.93 -4.13
C PHE A 124 12.87 4.30 -3.18
N PHE A 125 13.11 4.35 -1.87
CA PHE A 125 12.22 3.78 -0.85
C PHE A 125 11.23 4.81 -0.27
N GLU A 126 11.41 6.10 -0.59
CA GLU A 126 10.42 7.18 -0.47
C GLU A 126 9.41 7.13 -1.63
#